data_AF-A0A0U5C522-F1
#
_entry.id   AF-A0A0U5C522-F1
#
_cell.length_a   1.000
_cell.length_b   1.000
_cell.length_c   1.000
_cell.angle_alpha   90.00
_cell.angle_beta   90.00
_cell.angle_gamma   90.00
#
_symmetry.space_group_name_H-M   'P 1'
#
loop_
_entity.id
_entity.type
_entity.pdbx_description
1 polymer ?
#
loop_
_entity_poly.entity_id
_entity_poly.type
_entity_poly.pdbx_seq_one_letter_code
_entity_poly.pdbx_strand_id
1 'polypeptide(L)'
;MELCHESYTVAWICALPLEMTAAKVMLDTVHPPLSQPETDHNNYTLGSIASHNIAIACLPSGVYGTTSAAIVLAQMLPTFPSLRFALMVGIGGGVPNPGSTDIRLGDVIVSVPTAASGGVIQYDFGKTLHDGRLQRTGSLNKPPQYLLTAVAKVRSDRMTGDASIEAKILEATKKHQNMDEKFLRPSNDRLFTAIYDHSGEMADCSSCDHAKLVHRLERQSDEPRVHYGLIASGNQVIKSAIIRDSIARELGILCFEMEAAGLMDQLPCLVIRVVCDYCDSHKNKEWQPYAALTAAAYAAQLLGIVPSRKNDQTQSAGSKWPSS
;
A
#
# COMPACT_ATOMS: atom_id res chain seq x y z
N MET A 1 -17.19 -14.88 -21.56
CA MET A 1 -16.83 -13.60 -22.19
C MET A 1 -15.31 -13.56 -22.18
N GLU A 2 -14.68 -13.38 -23.34
CA GLU A 2 -13.22 -13.38 -23.45
C GLU A 2 -12.67 -12.09 -22.82
N LEU A 3 -11.67 -12.22 -21.94
CA LEU A 3 -11.07 -11.06 -21.27
C LEU A 3 -10.05 -10.41 -22.21
N CYS A 4 -10.13 -9.08 -22.33
CA CYS A 4 -9.20 -8.26 -23.09
C CYS A 4 -8.61 -7.15 -22.19
N HIS A 5 -7.68 -6.36 -22.73
CA HIS A 5 -7.06 -5.27 -21.99
C HIS A 5 -8.07 -4.25 -21.43
N GLU A 6 -9.12 -3.95 -22.19
CA GLU A 6 -10.21 -3.05 -21.78
C GLU A 6 -11.07 -3.62 -20.65
N SER A 7 -10.92 -4.91 -20.32
CA SER A 7 -11.66 -5.55 -19.23
C SER A 7 -11.12 -5.16 -17.86
N TYR A 8 -9.87 -4.67 -17.76
CA TYR A 8 -9.19 -4.35 -16.50
C TYR A 8 -9.41 -2.89 -16.12
N THR A 9 -9.86 -2.67 -14.88
CA THR A 9 -10.25 -1.33 -14.42
C THR A 9 -9.50 -0.88 -13.17
N VAL A 10 -8.70 -1.75 -12.57
CA VAL A 10 -7.92 -1.46 -11.36
C VAL A 10 -6.46 -1.81 -11.62
N ALA A 11 -5.58 -0.86 -11.39
CA ALA A 11 -4.14 -1.11 -11.33
C ALA A 11 -3.77 -1.39 -9.87
N TRP A 12 -3.09 -2.49 -9.61
CA TRP A 12 -2.52 -2.79 -8.30
C TRP A 12 -1.01 -2.80 -8.43
N ILE A 13 -0.34 -1.81 -7.82
CA ILE A 13 1.10 -1.62 -7.95
C ILE A 13 1.79 -2.02 -6.65
N CYS A 14 2.78 -2.89 -6.79
CA CYS A 14 3.64 -3.39 -5.71
C CYS A 14 5.09 -2.93 -5.94
N ALA A 15 5.81 -2.58 -4.89
CA ALA A 15 7.23 -2.24 -4.96
C ALA A 15 8.14 -3.48 -4.86
N LEU A 16 7.71 -4.50 -4.13
CA LEU A 16 8.52 -5.68 -3.81
C LEU A 16 7.85 -6.99 -4.23
N PRO A 17 8.64 -8.04 -4.56
CA PRO A 17 8.09 -9.36 -4.90
C PRO A 17 7.20 -9.97 -3.82
N LEU A 18 7.50 -9.74 -2.53
CA LEU A 18 6.66 -10.21 -1.42
C LEU A 18 5.27 -9.53 -1.41
N GLU A 19 5.19 -8.28 -1.85
CA GLU A 19 3.94 -7.51 -1.97
C GLU A 19 3.13 -8.01 -3.16
N MET A 20 3.80 -8.31 -4.28
CA MET A 20 3.14 -8.96 -5.42
C MET A 20 2.64 -10.37 -5.04
N THR A 21 3.41 -11.16 -4.30
CA THR A 21 2.96 -12.47 -3.80
C THR A 21 1.72 -12.32 -2.93
N ALA A 22 1.71 -11.37 -1.99
CA ALA A 22 0.55 -11.06 -1.16
C ALA A 22 -0.68 -10.65 -1.99
N ALA A 23 -0.50 -9.81 -3.02
CA ALA A 23 -1.58 -9.40 -3.91
C ALA A 23 -2.16 -10.60 -4.69
N LYS A 24 -1.29 -11.48 -5.20
CA LYS A 24 -1.70 -12.65 -5.99
C LYS A 24 -2.55 -13.64 -5.21
N VAL A 25 -2.21 -13.89 -3.94
CA VAL A 25 -2.99 -14.83 -3.10
C VAL A 25 -4.35 -14.27 -2.67
N MET A 26 -4.58 -12.97 -2.85
CA MET A 26 -5.86 -12.32 -2.56
C MET A 26 -6.82 -12.32 -3.76
N LEU A 27 -6.38 -12.74 -4.95
CA LEU A 27 -7.24 -12.86 -6.12
C LEU A 27 -8.29 -13.96 -5.92
N ASP A 28 -9.54 -13.67 -6.26
CA ASP A 28 -10.61 -14.67 -6.31
C ASP A 28 -10.42 -15.60 -7.52
N THR A 29 -9.92 -15.05 -8.63
CA THR A 29 -9.58 -15.80 -9.84
C THR A 29 -8.36 -15.19 -10.50
N VAL A 30 -7.41 -16.04 -10.91
CA VAL A 30 -6.27 -15.65 -11.74
C VAL A 30 -6.66 -15.83 -13.20
N HIS A 31 -6.45 -14.80 -14.01
CA HIS A 31 -6.76 -14.81 -15.44
C HIS A 31 -5.52 -15.22 -16.26
N PRO A 32 -5.68 -15.80 -17.46
CA PRO A 32 -4.58 -16.01 -18.39
C PRO A 32 -3.88 -14.69 -18.74
N PRO A 33 -2.57 -14.74 -19.05
CA PRO A 33 -1.86 -13.56 -19.52
C PRO A 33 -2.41 -13.10 -20.87
N LEU A 34 -2.34 -11.80 -21.11
CA LEU A 34 -2.64 -11.19 -22.41
C LEU A 34 -1.33 -10.84 -23.13
N SER A 35 -1.38 -10.76 -24.46
CA SER A 35 -0.25 -10.23 -25.23
C SER A 35 -0.03 -8.76 -24.89
N GLN A 36 1.23 -8.34 -24.86
CA GLN A 36 1.62 -7.01 -24.43
C GLN A 36 2.38 -6.28 -25.56
N PRO A 37 2.22 -4.96 -25.71
CA PRO A 37 3.02 -4.19 -26.66
C PRO A 37 4.52 -4.26 -26.33
N GLU A 38 5.39 -4.25 -27.34
CA GLU A 38 6.85 -4.26 -27.15
C GLU A 38 7.37 -3.06 -26.35
N THR A 39 6.61 -1.96 -26.28
CA THR A 39 6.97 -0.74 -25.55
C THR A 39 6.66 -0.80 -24.06
N ASP A 40 5.87 -1.79 -23.63
CA ASP A 40 5.59 -2.04 -22.23
C ASP A 40 6.54 -3.13 -21.74
N HIS A 41 7.32 -2.84 -20.72
CA HIS A 41 8.30 -3.78 -20.14
C HIS A 41 7.87 -4.32 -18.78
N ASN A 42 6.66 -3.98 -18.32
CA ASN A 42 6.11 -4.53 -17.10
C ASN A 42 5.81 -6.03 -17.28
N ASN A 43 5.66 -6.73 -16.16
CA ASN A 43 5.12 -8.08 -16.13
C ASN A 43 3.86 -8.10 -15.27
N TYR A 44 2.75 -8.51 -15.87
CA TYR A 44 1.45 -8.45 -15.23
C TYR A 44 1.00 -9.81 -14.69
N THR A 45 0.45 -9.80 -13.48
CA THR A 45 -0.51 -10.83 -13.09
C THR A 45 -1.91 -10.25 -13.21
N LEU A 46 -2.76 -10.96 -13.95
CA LEU A 46 -4.13 -10.56 -14.21
C LEU A 46 -5.08 -11.41 -13.37
N GLY A 47 -6.14 -10.80 -12.86
CA GLY A 47 -7.14 -11.53 -12.08
C GLY A 47 -8.35 -10.70 -11.72
N SER A 48 -9.14 -11.21 -10.79
CA SER A 48 -10.30 -10.50 -10.24
C SER A 48 -10.39 -10.60 -8.71
N ILE A 49 -10.97 -9.57 -8.11
CA ILE A 49 -11.45 -9.57 -6.72
C ILE A 49 -12.84 -8.96 -6.72
N ALA A 50 -13.81 -9.67 -6.14
CA ALA A 50 -15.22 -9.34 -6.21
C ALA A 50 -15.64 -9.04 -7.65
N SER A 51 -16.13 -7.83 -7.93
CA SER A 51 -16.58 -7.43 -9.28
C SER A 51 -15.51 -6.68 -10.10
N HIS A 52 -14.26 -6.63 -9.67
CA HIS A 52 -13.20 -5.86 -10.34
C HIS A 52 -12.19 -6.78 -11.00
N ASN A 53 -11.86 -6.49 -12.26
CA ASN A 53 -10.70 -7.06 -12.94
C ASN A 53 -9.48 -6.18 -12.67
N ILE A 54 -8.39 -6.80 -12.24
CA ILE A 54 -7.20 -6.16 -11.69
C ILE A 54 -5.98 -6.54 -12.53
N ALA A 55 -5.20 -5.54 -12.92
CA ALA A 55 -3.86 -5.71 -13.45
C ALA A 55 -2.85 -5.44 -12.33
N ILE A 56 -2.14 -6.47 -11.88
CA ILE A 56 -1.11 -6.37 -10.85
C ILE A 56 0.24 -6.21 -11.53
N ALA A 57 1.00 -5.17 -11.17
CA ALA A 57 2.37 -4.97 -11.60
C ALA A 57 3.30 -4.81 -10.39
N CYS A 58 4.54 -5.27 -10.53
CA CYS A 58 5.59 -5.03 -9.55
C CYS A 58 6.65 -4.15 -10.19
N LEU A 59 7.26 -3.27 -9.39
CA LEU A 59 8.44 -2.55 -9.81
C LEU A 59 9.56 -3.53 -10.21
N PRO A 60 10.47 -3.14 -11.13
CA PRO A 60 11.57 -3.99 -11.55
C PRO A 60 12.44 -4.44 -10.37
N SER A 61 12.89 -5.69 -10.40
CA SER A 61 13.69 -6.26 -9.31
C SER A 61 14.95 -5.43 -9.04
N GLY A 62 15.12 -5.01 -7.78
CA GLY A 62 16.24 -4.17 -7.35
C GLY A 62 16.07 -2.68 -7.62
N VAL A 63 14.95 -2.25 -8.21
CA VAL A 63 14.65 -0.84 -8.53
C VAL A 63 13.39 -0.39 -7.79
N TYR A 64 13.52 0.61 -6.94
CA TYR A 64 12.42 1.18 -6.15
C TYR A 64 12.45 2.71 -6.21
N GLY A 65 11.48 3.35 -5.57
CA GLY A 65 11.35 4.81 -5.59
C GLY A 65 10.32 5.32 -6.57
N THR A 66 9.99 6.60 -6.40
CA THR A 66 8.95 7.34 -7.12
C THR A 66 9.06 7.26 -8.65
N THR A 67 10.26 7.38 -9.22
CA THR A 67 10.49 7.32 -10.67
C THR A 67 10.13 5.95 -11.24
N SER A 68 10.54 4.88 -10.56
CA SER A 68 10.26 3.51 -10.99
C SER A 68 8.75 3.23 -11.00
N ALA A 69 8.06 3.64 -9.92
CA ALA A 69 6.61 3.53 -9.82
C ALA A 69 5.90 4.31 -10.94
N ALA A 70 6.33 5.54 -11.22
CA ALA A 70 5.79 6.35 -12.31
C ALA A 70 5.95 5.68 -13.68
N ILE A 71 7.11 5.08 -13.97
CA ILE A 71 7.37 4.36 -15.23
C ILE A 71 6.46 3.14 -15.37
N VAL A 72 6.31 2.34 -14.30
CA VAL A 72 5.41 1.17 -14.29
C VAL A 72 3.99 1.62 -14.67
N LEU A 73 3.46 2.63 -13.98
CA LEU A 73 2.11 3.12 -14.27
C LEU A 73 1.99 3.74 -15.66
N ALA A 74 2.99 4.53 -16.10
CA ALA A 74 2.99 5.15 -17.43
C ALA A 74 2.93 4.12 -18.57
N GLN A 75 3.53 2.94 -18.38
CA GLN A 75 3.43 1.83 -19.32
C GLN A 75 2.12 1.03 -19.18
N MET A 76 1.56 0.93 -17.97
CA MET A 76 0.24 0.31 -17.74
C MET A 76 -0.91 1.03 -18.42
N LEU A 77 -0.91 2.36 -18.41
CA LEU A 77 -2.01 3.18 -18.92
C LEU A 77 -2.36 2.92 -20.41
N PRO A 78 -1.41 2.90 -21.35
CA PRO A 78 -1.71 2.56 -22.74
C PRO A 78 -2.04 1.06 -22.93
N THR A 79 -1.48 0.17 -22.12
CA THR A 79 -1.77 -1.27 -22.20
C THR A 79 -3.18 -1.59 -21.72
N PHE A 80 -3.64 -0.96 -20.63
CA PHE A 80 -4.97 -1.15 -20.03
C PHE A 80 -5.77 0.16 -20.07
N PRO A 81 -6.39 0.52 -21.20
CA PRO A 81 -7.00 1.84 -21.39
C PRO A 81 -8.23 2.09 -20.51
N SER A 82 -8.81 1.04 -19.91
CA SER A 82 -9.98 1.12 -19.04
C SER A 82 -9.65 1.30 -17.54
N LEU A 83 -8.38 1.47 -17.18
CA LEU A 83 -7.96 1.71 -15.79
C LEU A 83 -8.67 2.94 -15.22
N ARG A 84 -9.40 2.75 -14.12
CA ARG A 84 -10.16 3.80 -13.42
C ARG A 84 -9.39 4.39 -12.25
N PHE A 85 -8.63 3.54 -11.54
CA PHE A 85 -7.81 3.93 -10.41
C PHE A 85 -6.65 2.95 -10.18
N ALA A 86 -5.65 3.43 -9.46
CA ALA A 86 -4.58 2.63 -8.90
C ALA A 86 -4.77 2.41 -7.39
N LEU A 87 -4.31 1.26 -6.93
CA LEU A 87 -3.98 1.02 -5.54
C LEU A 87 -2.46 0.83 -5.44
N MET A 88 -1.79 1.67 -4.66
CA MET A 88 -0.41 1.42 -4.24
C MET A 88 -0.46 0.66 -2.91
N VAL A 89 -0.18 -0.64 -2.95
CA VAL A 89 -0.37 -1.52 -1.79
C VAL A 89 0.97 -2.15 -1.44
N GLY A 90 1.37 -2.01 -0.19
CA GLY A 90 2.64 -2.56 0.24
C GLY A 90 2.97 -2.28 1.69
N ILE A 91 4.25 -2.38 2.01
CA ILE A 91 4.78 -2.11 3.34
C ILE A 91 5.26 -0.66 3.45
N GLY A 92 5.34 -0.16 4.68
CA GLY A 92 5.90 1.14 5.00
C GLY A 92 6.49 1.14 6.41
N GLY A 93 7.22 2.19 6.75
CA GLY A 93 7.73 2.38 8.11
C GLY A 93 6.81 3.29 8.93
N GLY A 94 6.43 2.85 10.13
CA GLY A 94 5.44 3.52 10.97
C GLY A 94 6.03 4.63 11.83
N VAL A 95 5.18 5.59 12.22
CA VAL A 95 5.48 6.63 13.19
C VAL A 95 4.74 6.30 14.50
N PRO A 96 5.39 5.63 15.46
CA PRO A 96 4.74 5.30 16.73
C PRO A 96 4.61 6.56 17.60
N ASN A 97 3.42 6.78 18.17
CA ASN A 97 3.21 7.78 19.20
C ASN A 97 2.42 7.18 20.39
N PRO A 98 3.11 6.56 21.37
CA PRO A 98 2.47 5.92 22.51
C PRO A 98 1.57 6.84 23.35
N GLY A 99 1.80 8.16 23.29
CA GLY A 99 0.99 9.17 23.99
C GLY A 99 -0.32 9.54 23.30
N SER A 100 -0.52 9.10 22.06
CA SER A 100 -1.76 9.33 21.31
C SER A 100 -2.09 8.16 20.37
N THR A 101 -1.54 8.17 19.16
CA THR A 101 -1.76 7.13 18.15
C THR A 101 -0.62 6.10 18.23
N ASP A 102 -0.85 5.05 19.02
CA ASP A 102 0.08 3.92 19.15
C ASP A 102 0.03 3.01 17.92
N ILE A 103 0.75 3.41 16.87
CA ILE A 103 0.99 2.65 15.64
C ILE A 103 1.98 1.51 15.93
N ARG A 104 1.62 0.29 15.51
CA ARG A 104 2.40 -0.92 15.73
C ARG A 104 2.78 -1.64 14.45
N LEU A 105 3.76 -2.53 14.53
CA LEU A 105 4.08 -3.44 13.43
C LEU A 105 2.83 -4.27 13.08
N GLY A 106 2.56 -4.41 11.79
CA GLY A 106 1.34 -5.03 11.27
C GLY A 106 0.13 -4.10 11.16
N ASP A 107 0.15 -2.89 11.72
CA ASP A 107 -0.97 -1.95 11.55
C ASP A 107 -1.06 -1.40 10.12
N VAL A 108 -2.29 -1.17 9.67
CA VAL A 108 -2.61 -0.63 8.35
C VAL A 108 -2.72 0.89 8.41
N ILE A 109 -2.09 1.57 7.46
CA ILE A 109 -2.19 3.01 7.23
C ILE A 109 -2.82 3.23 5.85
N VAL A 110 -3.88 4.02 5.82
CA VAL A 110 -4.61 4.34 4.58
C VAL A 110 -4.49 5.84 4.33
N SER A 111 -4.08 6.22 3.12
CA SER A 111 -3.94 7.64 2.77
C SER A 111 -5.30 8.33 2.69
N VAL A 112 -5.58 9.17 3.68
CA VAL A 112 -6.83 9.95 3.75
C VAL A 112 -6.49 11.43 3.82
N PRO A 113 -7.14 12.29 3.01
CA PRO A 113 -6.84 13.72 3.00
C PRO A 113 -7.18 14.39 4.33
N THR A 114 -6.44 15.45 4.63
CA THR A 114 -6.72 16.39 5.72
C THR A 114 -7.16 17.73 5.14
N ALA A 115 -7.40 18.73 6.00
CA ALA A 115 -7.70 20.09 5.54
C ALA A 115 -6.59 20.70 4.68
N ALA A 116 -5.33 20.27 4.87
CA ALA A 116 -4.15 20.87 4.23
C ALA A 116 -3.43 19.97 3.22
N SER A 117 -3.79 18.68 3.11
CA SER A 117 -3.07 17.72 2.25
C SER A 117 -3.99 16.66 1.65
N GLY A 118 -3.63 16.17 0.47
CA GLY A 118 -4.38 15.15 -0.28
C GLY A 118 -4.33 13.73 0.30
N GLY A 119 -3.52 13.50 1.34
CA GLY A 119 -3.36 12.17 1.97
C GLY A 119 -1.95 11.59 1.81
N VAL A 120 -1.20 12.09 0.82
CA VAL A 120 0.22 11.78 0.60
C VAL A 120 0.99 13.08 0.51
N ILE A 121 2.16 13.14 1.14
CA ILE A 121 3.08 14.28 1.07
C ILE A 121 4.41 13.78 0.52
N GLN A 122 4.89 14.37 -0.58
CA GLN A 122 6.27 14.15 -1.01
C GLN A 122 7.22 14.92 -0.09
N TYR A 123 7.74 14.26 0.94
CA TYR A 123 8.36 14.95 2.09
C TYR A 123 9.76 15.49 1.78
N ASP A 124 10.40 14.99 0.73
CA ASP A 124 11.76 15.32 0.31
C ASP A 124 11.81 16.24 -0.92
N PHE A 125 10.66 16.69 -1.43
CA PHE A 125 10.56 17.57 -2.58
C PHE A 125 10.33 19.03 -2.17
N GLY A 126 11.20 19.92 -2.64
CA GLY A 126 11.14 21.33 -2.29
C GLY A 126 12.42 22.09 -2.60
N LYS A 127 12.52 23.28 -2.03
CA LYS A 127 13.69 24.15 -2.12
C LYS A 127 14.47 24.10 -0.81
N THR A 128 15.76 23.80 -0.89
CA THR A 128 16.65 23.98 0.26
C THR A 128 16.91 25.47 0.47
N LEU A 129 16.57 25.99 1.65
CA LEU A 129 16.78 27.38 2.04
C LEU A 129 18.24 27.60 2.49
N HIS A 130 18.63 28.86 2.65
CA HIS A 130 20.00 29.24 3.05
C HIS A 130 20.41 28.69 4.44
N ASP A 131 19.44 28.37 5.30
CA ASP A 131 19.63 27.75 6.61
C ASP A 131 19.63 26.21 6.57
N GLY A 132 19.60 25.61 5.38
CA GLY A 132 19.58 24.16 5.17
C GLY A 132 18.22 23.51 5.32
N ARG A 133 17.16 24.25 5.69
CA ARG A 133 15.80 23.70 5.81
C ARG A 133 15.19 23.46 4.44
N LEU A 134 14.42 22.37 4.32
CA LEU A 134 13.64 22.11 3.12
C LEU A 134 12.29 22.83 3.18
N GLN A 135 12.11 23.84 2.33
CA GLN A 135 10.79 24.40 2.05
C GLN A 135 10.09 23.50 1.04
N ARG A 136 9.16 22.67 1.52
CA ARG A 136 8.37 21.79 0.65
C ARG A 136 7.49 22.61 -0.29
N THR A 137 7.40 22.16 -1.54
CA THR A 137 6.62 22.83 -2.58
C THR A 137 5.75 21.84 -3.33
N GLY A 138 4.58 22.27 -3.81
CA GLY A 138 3.64 21.42 -4.52
C GLY A 138 2.69 20.67 -3.59
N SER A 139 1.71 20.02 -4.21
CA SER A 139 0.69 19.23 -3.53
C SER A 139 0.29 18.08 -4.44
N LEU A 140 0.21 16.87 -3.89
CA LEU A 140 -0.28 15.70 -4.61
C LEU A 140 -1.80 15.65 -4.55
N ASN A 141 -2.41 15.06 -5.59
CA ASN A 141 -3.83 14.81 -5.64
C ASN A 141 -4.32 13.96 -4.46
N LYS A 142 -5.61 14.09 -4.14
CA LYS A 142 -6.29 13.25 -3.15
C LYS A 142 -6.96 12.04 -3.81
N PRO A 143 -7.15 10.93 -3.08
CA PRO A 143 -7.96 9.82 -3.57
C PRO A 143 -9.35 10.29 -4.02
N PRO A 144 -9.92 9.71 -5.09
CA PRO A 144 -11.22 10.09 -5.60
C PRO A 144 -12.35 9.76 -4.60
N GLN A 145 -13.46 10.49 -4.71
CA GLN A 145 -14.59 10.39 -3.76
C GLN A 145 -15.08 8.95 -3.56
N TYR A 146 -15.18 8.14 -4.63
CA TYR A 146 -15.69 6.78 -4.53
C TYR A 146 -14.76 5.83 -3.76
N LEU A 147 -13.44 6.07 -3.76
CA LEU A 147 -12.50 5.35 -2.90
C LEU A 147 -12.62 5.83 -1.46
N LEU A 148 -12.74 7.15 -1.24
CA LEU A 148 -12.91 7.71 0.10
C LEU A 148 -14.22 7.25 0.77
N THR A 149 -15.32 7.14 0.02
CA THR A 149 -16.59 6.59 0.54
C THR A 149 -16.48 5.09 0.84
N ALA A 150 -15.73 4.34 0.03
CA ALA A 150 -15.46 2.93 0.30
C ALA A 150 -14.61 2.77 1.57
N VAL A 151 -13.59 3.62 1.77
CA VAL A 151 -12.80 3.67 3.00
C VAL A 151 -13.68 3.97 4.22
N ALA A 152 -14.61 4.94 4.11
CA ALA A 152 -15.55 5.25 5.18
C ALA A 152 -16.46 4.06 5.52
N LYS A 153 -16.91 3.31 4.51
CA LYS A 153 -17.71 2.09 4.72
C LYS A 153 -16.89 0.97 5.37
N VAL A 154 -15.69 0.67 4.88
CA VAL A 154 -14.78 -0.31 5.53
C VAL A 154 -14.57 0.05 6.99
N ARG A 155 -14.31 1.34 7.28
CA ARG A 155 -14.13 1.84 8.64
C ARG A 155 -15.36 1.57 9.52
N SER A 156 -16.56 1.80 8.98
CA SER A 156 -17.83 1.54 9.69
C SER A 156 -18.02 0.05 9.95
N ASP A 157 -17.84 -0.80 8.94
CA ASP A 157 -18.01 -2.25 9.07
C ASP A 157 -17.00 -2.86 10.06
N ARG A 158 -15.80 -2.27 10.17
CA ARG A 158 -14.82 -2.65 11.21
C ARG A 158 -15.26 -2.28 12.63
N MET A 159 -16.00 -1.19 12.81
CA MET A 159 -16.53 -0.82 14.13
C MET A 159 -17.61 -1.78 14.62
N THR A 160 -18.31 -2.47 13.71
CA THR A 160 -19.31 -3.50 14.03
C THR A 160 -18.74 -4.92 14.07
N GLY A 161 -17.47 -5.11 13.68
CA GLY A 161 -16.80 -6.41 13.67
C GLY A 161 -16.98 -7.22 12.37
N ASP A 162 -17.62 -6.63 11.34
CA ASP A 162 -17.99 -7.32 10.10
C ASP A 162 -16.86 -7.41 9.06
N ALA A 163 -15.71 -6.77 9.32
CA ALA A 163 -14.61 -6.64 8.36
C ALA A 163 -13.22 -6.96 8.95
N SER A 164 -13.06 -8.14 9.58
CA SER A 164 -11.76 -8.59 10.14
C SER A 164 -10.72 -8.86 9.05
N ILE A 165 -9.54 -8.25 9.21
CA ILE A 165 -8.40 -8.45 8.31
C ILE A 165 -7.81 -9.83 8.55
N GLU A 166 -7.71 -10.28 9.81
CA GLU A 166 -7.21 -11.63 10.13
C GLU A 166 -8.05 -12.73 9.49
N ALA A 167 -9.38 -12.58 9.49
CA ALA A 167 -10.27 -13.52 8.81
C ALA A 167 -9.97 -13.60 7.30
N LYS A 168 -9.66 -12.46 6.67
CA LYS A 168 -9.31 -12.40 5.24
C LYS A 168 -7.93 -13.02 4.96
N ILE A 169 -6.95 -12.77 5.83
CA ILE A 169 -5.63 -13.41 5.78
C ILE A 169 -5.79 -14.93 5.90
N LEU A 170 -6.59 -15.41 6.87
CA LEU A 170 -6.84 -16.83 7.08
C LEU A 170 -7.54 -17.49 5.89
N GLU A 171 -8.47 -16.79 5.22
CA GLU A 171 -9.11 -17.27 4.00
C GLU A 171 -8.07 -17.47 2.88
N ALA A 172 -7.19 -16.49 2.67
CA ALA A 172 -6.16 -16.55 1.63
C ALA A 172 -5.11 -17.64 1.89
N THR A 173 -4.61 -17.77 3.13
CA THR A 173 -3.61 -18.78 3.49
C THR A 173 -4.17 -20.20 3.40
N LYS A 174 -5.46 -20.42 3.71
CA LYS A 174 -6.13 -21.72 3.50
C LYS A 174 -6.21 -22.12 2.04
N LYS A 175 -6.45 -21.15 1.13
CA LYS A 175 -6.47 -21.38 -0.33
C LYS A 175 -5.07 -21.70 -0.88
N HIS A 176 -4.03 -21.20 -0.23
CA HIS A 176 -2.63 -21.33 -0.66
C HIS A 176 -1.78 -22.07 0.39
N GLN A 177 -2.05 -23.35 0.60
CA GLN A 177 -1.41 -24.17 1.65
C GLN A 177 0.13 -24.26 1.54
N ASN A 178 0.72 -23.95 0.38
CA ASN A 178 2.16 -23.92 0.15
C ASN A 178 2.76 -22.51 0.27
N MET A 179 2.04 -21.56 0.89
CA MET A 179 2.57 -20.22 1.13
C MET A 179 3.76 -20.30 2.10
N ASP A 180 4.82 -19.54 1.81
CA ASP A 180 6.02 -19.49 2.66
C ASP A 180 5.62 -19.09 4.09
N GLU A 181 6.08 -19.85 5.09
CA GLU A 181 5.79 -19.64 6.51
C GLU A 181 6.19 -18.23 6.99
N LYS A 182 7.08 -17.54 6.26
CA LYS A 182 7.43 -16.14 6.52
C LYS A 182 6.23 -15.18 6.48
N PHE A 183 5.13 -15.54 5.82
CA PHE A 183 3.91 -14.74 5.78
C PHE A 183 3.04 -14.89 7.05
N LEU A 184 3.40 -15.77 7.97
CA LEU A 184 2.79 -15.85 9.30
C LEU A 184 3.15 -14.62 10.14
N ARG A 185 2.24 -14.25 11.04
CA ARG A 185 2.44 -13.11 11.93
C ARG A 185 3.64 -13.35 12.86
N PRO A 186 4.64 -12.46 12.87
CA PRO A 186 5.72 -12.52 13.85
C PRO A 186 5.23 -12.25 15.27
N SER A 187 5.97 -12.72 16.27
CA SER A 187 5.58 -12.60 17.68
C SER A 187 6.05 -11.31 18.35
N ASN A 188 7.12 -10.69 17.84
CA ASN A 188 7.81 -9.61 18.54
C ASN A 188 7.56 -8.24 17.88
N ASP A 189 6.76 -7.40 18.54
CA ASP A 189 6.70 -5.97 18.25
C ASP A 189 7.55 -5.19 19.27
N ARG A 190 8.77 -4.81 18.84
CA ARG A 190 9.76 -4.11 19.67
C ARG A 190 9.91 -2.66 19.20
N LEU A 191 9.57 -1.73 20.07
CA LEU A 191 9.81 -0.30 19.89
C LEU A 191 10.84 0.17 20.92
N PHE A 192 11.97 0.67 20.46
CA PHE A 192 13.01 1.25 21.31
C PHE A 192 12.82 2.77 21.45
N THR A 193 13.35 3.34 22.54
CA THR A 193 13.36 4.79 22.72
C THR A 193 14.13 5.47 21.59
N ALA A 194 13.67 6.65 21.14
CA ALA A 194 14.23 7.33 19.97
C ALA A 194 15.72 7.72 20.07
N ILE A 195 16.28 7.78 21.29
CA ILE A 195 17.69 8.13 21.56
C ILE A 195 18.61 6.90 21.69
N TYR A 196 18.05 5.70 21.61
CA TYR A 196 18.82 4.47 21.60
C TYR A 196 18.99 4.05 20.16
N ASP A 197 20.22 4.06 19.68
CA ASP A 197 20.56 3.55 18.36
C ASP A 197 21.01 2.09 18.46
N HIS A 198 20.71 1.33 17.41
CA HIS A 198 21.14 -0.04 17.27
C HIS A 198 22.68 -0.08 17.10
N SER A 199 23.37 -0.70 18.06
CA SER A 199 24.84 -0.79 18.08
C SER A 199 25.38 -2.15 17.60
N GLY A 200 24.51 -3.08 17.23
CA GLY A 200 24.87 -4.44 16.87
C GLY A 200 25.28 -4.60 15.40
N GLU A 201 26.09 -5.62 15.12
CA GLU A 201 26.32 -6.10 13.75
C GLU A 201 25.12 -6.95 13.24
N MET A 202 24.34 -7.53 14.16
CA MET A 202 23.18 -8.37 13.85
C MET A 202 21.89 -7.57 13.72
N ALA A 203 21.19 -7.73 12.60
CA ALA A 203 19.99 -6.96 12.27
C ALA A 203 18.72 -7.30 13.09
N ASP A 204 18.74 -8.34 13.93
CA ASP A 204 17.55 -8.88 14.62
C ASP A 204 17.28 -8.26 16.00
N CYS A 205 18.14 -7.33 16.45
CA CYS A 205 18.05 -6.67 17.75
C CYS A 205 18.01 -7.65 18.94
N SER A 206 18.51 -8.88 18.78
CA SER A 206 18.61 -9.89 19.86
C SER A 206 19.58 -9.48 20.97
N SER A 207 20.59 -8.68 20.63
CA SER A 207 21.61 -8.15 21.55
C SER A 207 21.32 -6.73 22.05
N CYS A 208 20.19 -6.14 21.67
CA CYS A 208 19.83 -4.79 22.09
C CYS A 208 19.43 -4.73 23.57
N ASP A 209 19.66 -3.58 24.20
CA ASP A 209 19.28 -3.34 25.59
C ASP A 209 17.76 -3.25 25.73
N HIS A 210 17.15 -4.32 26.25
CA HIS A 210 15.70 -4.39 26.49
C HIS A 210 15.20 -3.36 27.50
N ALA A 211 16.07 -2.77 28.34
CA ALA A 211 15.68 -1.66 29.22
C ALA A 211 15.37 -0.36 28.44
N LYS A 212 15.77 -0.30 27.15
CA LYS A 212 15.45 0.81 26.23
C LYS A 212 14.16 0.59 25.45
N LEU A 213 13.42 -0.49 25.71
CA LEU A 213 12.11 -0.69 25.11
C LEU A 213 11.10 0.31 25.69
N VAL A 214 10.30 0.89 24.81
CA VAL A 214 9.18 1.74 25.19
C VAL A 214 8.08 0.85 25.75
N HIS A 215 7.69 1.11 27.00
CA HIS A 215 6.54 0.47 27.61
C HIS A 215 5.25 0.88 26.90
N ARG A 216 4.49 -0.10 26.39
CA ARG A 216 3.21 0.10 25.71
C ARG A 216 2.17 -0.84 26.32
N LEU A 217 0.95 -0.36 26.51
CA LEU A 217 -0.16 -1.17 27.04
C LEU A 217 -0.47 -2.35 26.11
N GLU A 218 -0.77 -3.52 26.66
CA GLU A 218 -1.17 -4.67 25.85
C GLU A 218 -2.47 -4.37 25.08
N ARG A 219 -2.55 -4.83 23.83
CA ARG A 219 -3.80 -4.74 23.05
C ARG A 219 -4.70 -5.91 23.42
N GLN A 220 -6.01 -5.67 23.40
CA GLN A 220 -7.02 -6.72 23.67
C GLN A 220 -7.01 -7.85 22.63
N SER A 221 -6.45 -7.60 21.45
CA SER A 221 -6.41 -8.51 20.31
C SER A 221 -5.20 -8.19 19.43
N ASP A 222 -4.74 -9.21 18.70
CA ASP A 222 -3.70 -9.12 17.69
C ASP A 222 -4.18 -8.58 16.33
N GLU A 223 -5.50 -8.39 16.16
CA GLU A 223 -6.09 -7.85 14.93
C GLU A 223 -5.44 -6.51 14.55
N PRO A 224 -4.90 -6.39 13.31
CA PRO A 224 -4.30 -5.17 12.81
C PRO A 224 -5.23 -3.96 12.98
N ARG A 225 -4.73 -2.88 13.59
CA ARG A 225 -5.49 -1.62 13.64
C ARG A 225 -5.33 -0.88 12.32
N VAL A 226 -6.37 -0.17 11.91
CA VAL A 226 -6.36 0.66 10.71
C VAL A 226 -6.34 2.13 11.13
N HIS A 227 -5.34 2.85 10.65
CA HIS A 227 -5.17 4.28 10.87
C HIS A 227 -5.36 5.03 9.55
N TYR A 228 -6.03 6.18 9.63
CA TYR A 228 -6.40 6.98 8.48
C TYR A 228 -5.73 8.34 8.59
N GLY A 229 -4.84 8.68 7.65
CA GLY A 229 -4.10 9.93 7.74
C GLY A 229 -3.06 10.10 6.64
N LEU A 230 -2.06 10.93 6.92
CA LEU A 230 -1.06 11.34 5.95
C LEU A 230 0.09 10.34 5.87
N ILE A 231 0.49 10.02 4.64
CA ILE A 231 1.64 9.17 4.33
C ILE A 231 2.74 10.04 3.72
N ALA A 232 3.97 9.92 4.22
CA ALA A 232 5.13 10.57 3.63
C ALA A 232 5.76 9.67 2.55
N SER A 233 5.87 10.21 1.35
CA SER A 233 6.49 9.56 0.19
C SER A 233 7.78 10.26 -0.20
N GLY A 234 8.83 9.52 -0.54
CA GLY A 234 10.10 10.10 -0.99
C GLY A 234 11.15 9.04 -1.34
N ASN A 235 12.32 9.45 -1.81
CA ASN A 235 13.37 8.53 -2.26
C ASN A 235 14.42 8.22 -1.18
N GLN A 236 14.17 8.60 0.08
CA GLN A 236 15.07 8.32 1.21
C GLN A 236 14.49 7.26 2.15
N VAL A 237 15.36 6.34 2.60
CA VAL A 237 15.04 5.41 3.68
C VAL A 237 15.37 6.08 5.01
N ILE A 238 14.37 6.30 5.85
CA ILE A 238 14.57 6.83 7.20
C ILE A 238 15.05 5.71 8.13
N LYS A 239 16.21 5.91 8.76
CA LYS A 239 16.83 4.99 9.75
C LYS A 239 17.21 5.70 11.05
N SER A 240 16.54 6.81 11.36
CA SER A 240 16.79 7.59 12.56
C SER A 240 15.45 7.97 13.17
N ALA A 241 15.21 7.48 14.39
CA ALA A 241 14.01 7.78 15.14
C ALA A 241 13.85 9.29 15.39
N ILE A 242 14.95 10.00 15.64
CA ILE A 242 14.96 11.46 15.83
C ILE A 242 14.50 12.19 14.56
N ILE A 243 15.04 11.81 13.39
CA ILE A 243 14.65 12.42 12.12
C ILE A 243 13.19 12.09 11.79
N ARG A 244 12.79 10.83 11.96
CA ARG A 244 11.41 10.36 11.80
C ARG A 244 10.44 11.20 12.65
N ASP A 245 10.72 11.33 13.95
CA ASP A 245 9.84 12.04 14.89
C ASP A 245 9.77 13.55 14.59
N SER A 246 10.89 14.13 14.12
CA SER A 246 10.93 15.53 13.69
C SER A 246 10.02 15.78 12.48
N ILE A 247 10.18 14.99 11.41
CA ILE A 247 9.36 15.09 10.20
C ILE A 247 7.88 14.78 10.53
N ALA A 248 7.62 13.78 11.36
CA ALA A 248 6.28 13.42 11.77
C ALA A 248 5.57 14.54 12.53
N ARG A 249 6.27 15.21 13.44
CA ARG A 249 5.73 16.36 14.18
C ARG A 249 5.45 17.55 13.27
N GLU A 250 6.31 17.78 12.28
CA GLU A 250 6.14 18.85 11.31
C GLU A 250 4.95 18.60 10.38
N LEU A 251 4.80 17.37 9.87
CA LEU A 251 3.86 17.05 8.79
C LEU A 251 2.57 16.37 9.25
N GLY A 252 2.51 15.85 10.48
CA GLY A 252 1.37 15.06 10.96
C GLY A 252 1.18 13.73 10.20
N ILE A 253 2.29 13.12 9.77
CA ILE A 253 2.29 11.85 9.03
C ILE A 253 2.27 10.64 9.97
N LEU A 254 1.75 9.52 9.46
CA LEU A 254 1.61 8.26 10.19
C LEU A 254 2.61 7.18 9.74
N CYS A 255 3.09 7.27 8.50
CA CYS A 255 4.11 6.37 7.98
C CYS A 255 4.93 7.00 6.84
N PHE A 256 6.06 6.37 6.55
CA PHE A 256 6.93 6.63 5.41
C PHE A 256 6.88 5.46 4.43
N GLU A 257 6.90 5.79 3.14
CA GLU A 257 7.07 4.86 2.02
C GLU A 257 7.80 5.58 0.87
N MET A 258 8.06 4.88 -0.24
CA MET A 258 9.00 5.37 -1.26
C MET A 258 8.45 5.53 -2.68
N GLU A 259 7.18 5.21 -2.94
CA GLU A 259 6.68 5.10 -4.33
C GLU A 259 5.52 6.05 -4.63
N ALA A 260 4.60 6.26 -3.70
CA ALA A 260 3.29 6.82 -3.99
C ALA A 260 3.32 8.20 -4.66
N ALA A 261 4.28 9.07 -4.32
CA ALA A 261 4.39 10.39 -4.94
C ALA A 261 4.56 10.33 -6.46
N GLY A 262 5.13 9.26 -7.01
CA GLY A 262 5.22 9.05 -8.46
C GLY A 262 3.90 8.69 -9.14
N LEU A 263 2.89 8.28 -8.36
CA LEU A 263 1.62 7.73 -8.86
C LEU A 263 0.44 8.67 -8.67
N MET A 264 0.41 9.42 -7.56
CA MET A 264 -0.77 10.16 -7.10
C MET A 264 -1.39 11.09 -8.16
N ASP A 265 -0.55 11.69 -9.01
CA ASP A 265 -1.00 12.65 -10.02
C ASP A 265 -1.23 12.05 -11.42
N GLN A 266 -0.92 10.77 -11.62
CA GLN A 266 -0.99 10.12 -12.94
C GLN A 266 -2.30 9.36 -13.17
N LEU A 267 -2.83 8.74 -12.12
CA LEU A 267 -4.11 8.03 -12.13
C LEU A 267 -4.75 8.21 -10.74
N PRO A 268 -6.09 8.34 -10.61
CA PRO A 268 -6.73 8.40 -9.30
C PRO A 268 -6.23 7.26 -8.41
N CYS A 269 -5.66 7.56 -7.25
CA CYS A 269 -4.89 6.59 -6.47
C CYS A 269 -5.29 6.60 -5.00
N LEU A 270 -5.28 5.42 -4.37
CA LEU A 270 -5.30 5.25 -2.92
C LEU A 270 -4.07 4.45 -2.50
N VAL A 271 -3.44 4.88 -1.41
CA VAL A 271 -2.22 4.25 -0.89
C VAL A 271 -2.57 3.50 0.40
N ILE A 272 -2.18 2.23 0.44
CA ILE A 272 -2.39 1.34 1.58
C ILE A 272 -1.02 0.81 1.98
N ARG A 273 -0.54 1.20 3.16
CA ARG A 273 0.73 0.74 3.71
C ARG A 273 0.50 -0.03 4.99
N VAL A 274 1.25 -1.11 5.20
CA VAL A 274 1.30 -1.77 6.50
C VAL A 274 2.68 -1.61 7.12
N VAL A 275 2.70 -1.31 8.41
CA VAL A 275 3.91 -1.01 9.16
C VAL A 275 4.76 -2.27 9.29
N CYS A 276 5.96 -2.28 8.70
CA CYS A 276 6.93 -3.37 8.83
C CYS A 276 8.18 -3.03 9.65
N ASP A 277 8.37 -1.75 9.97
CA ASP A 277 9.43 -1.23 10.84
C ASP A 277 9.05 0.17 11.34
N TYR A 278 9.88 0.73 12.21
CA TYR A 278 9.63 2.04 12.81
C TYR A 278 10.50 3.17 12.23
N CYS A 279 11.09 3.04 11.02
CA CYS A 279 11.94 4.09 10.46
C CYS A 279 13.11 4.52 11.38
N ASP A 280 13.68 3.58 12.12
CA ASP A 280 14.80 3.80 13.02
C ASP A 280 15.97 2.86 12.70
N SER A 281 17.00 2.89 13.54
CA SER A 281 18.19 2.05 13.39
C SER A 281 17.91 0.56 13.64
N HIS A 282 16.78 0.20 14.26
CA HIS A 282 16.40 -1.18 14.61
C HIS A 282 15.59 -1.88 13.51
N LYS A 283 15.42 -1.23 12.36
CA LYS A 283 14.73 -1.77 11.19
C LYS A 283 15.26 -3.15 10.80
N ASN A 284 14.37 -4.13 10.73
CA ASN A 284 14.63 -5.46 10.20
C ASN A 284 13.58 -5.87 9.14
N LYS A 285 13.70 -7.09 8.60
CA LYS A 285 12.81 -7.58 7.52
C LYS A 285 11.77 -8.62 7.98
N GLU A 286 11.75 -8.97 9.27
CA GLU A 286 10.91 -10.05 9.80
C GLU A 286 9.42 -9.81 9.52
N TRP A 287 8.97 -8.58 9.71
CA TRP A 287 7.56 -8.20 9.55
C TRP A 287 7.12 -7.97 8.10
N GLN A 288 8.04 -7.87 7.13
CA GLN A 288 7.69 -7.48 5.77
C GLN A 288 6.66 -8.41 5.09
N PRO A 289 6.80 -9.75 5.14
CA PRO A 289 5.88 -10.62 4.42
C PRO A 289 4.48 -10.61 5.04
N TYR A 290 4.36 -10.70 6.37
CA TYR A 290 3.06 -10.56 7.06
C TYR A 290 2.43 -9.18 6.83
N ALA A 291 3.23 -8.10 6.89
CA ALA A 291 2.75 -6.75 6.61
C ALA A 291 2.19 -6.63 5.19
N ALA A 292 2.88 -7.18 4.20
CA ALA A 292 2.42 -7.19 2.82
C ALA A 292 1.11 -7.97 2.64
N LEU A 293 0.98 -9.13 3.29
CA LEU A 293 -0.25 -9.91 3.28
C LEU A 293 -1.42 -9.16 3.93
N THR A 294 -1.15 -8.47 5.03
CA THR A 294 -2.11 -7.61 5.72
C THR A 294 -2.55 -6.44 4.82
N ALA A 295 -1.61 -5.83 4.09
CA ALA A 295 -1.90 -4.74 3.16
C ALA A 295 -2.83 -5.22 2.04
N ALA A 296 -2.50 -6.38 1.46
CA ALA A 296 -3.30 -7.01 0.41
C ALA A 296 -4.68 -7.45 0.90
N ALA A 297 -4.79 -7.95 2.13
CA ALA A 297 -6.07 -8.31 2.74
C ALA A 297 -6.99 -7.09 2.88
N TYR A 298 -6.47 -5.97 3.37
CA TYR A 298 -7.23 -4.72 3.47
C TYR A 298 -7.64 -4.20 2.07
N ALA A 299 -6.73 -4.24 1.10
CA ALA A 299 -7.05 -3.85 -0.29
C ALA A 299 -8.15 -4.72 -0.91
N ALA A 300 -8.14 -6.03 -0.66
CA ALA A 300 -9.19 -6.94 -1.13
C ALA A 300 -10.56 -6.63 -0.51
N GLN A 301 -10.61 -6.34 0.81
CA GLN A 301 -11.84 -5.90 1.47
C GLN A 301 -12.38 -4.59 0.88
N LEU A 302 -11.49 -3.62 0.67
CA LEU A 302 -11.86 -2.34 0.06
C LEU A 302 -12.46 -2.54 -1.33
N LEU A 303 -11.84 -3.37 -2.18
CA LEU A 303 -12.33 -3.67 -3.52
C LEU A 303 -13.71 -4.35 -3.51
N GLY A 304 -14.02 -5.16 -2.49
CA GLY A 304 -15.35 -5.73 -2.28
C GLY A 304 -16.45 -4.68 -2.01
N ILE A 305 -16.07 -3.47 -1.60
CA ILE A 305 -17.00 -2.37 -1.29
C ILE A 305 -17.02 -1.30 -2.40
N VAL A 306 -15.91 -1.11 -3.12
CA VAL A 306 -15.84 -0.13 -4.21
C VAL A 306 -16.83 -0.52 -5.32
N PRO A 307 -17.72 0.41 -5.76
CA PRO A 307 -18.65 0.11 -6.85
C PRO A 307 -17.94 -0.19 -8.17
N SER A 308 -18.25 -1.34 -8.77
CA SER A 308 -17.90 -1.61 -10.17
C SER A 308 -18.74 -0.73 -11.09
N ARG A 309 -18.12 -0.29 -12.19
CA ARG A 309 -18.86 0.24 -13.34
C ARG A 309 -18.94 -0.89 -14.34
N LYS A 310 -20.14 -1.19 -14.85
CA LYS A 310 -20.25 -2.00 -16.05
C LYS A 310 -19.58 -1.21 -17.15
N ASN A 311 -18.55 -1.77 -17.78
CA ASN A 311 -18.15 -1.29 -19.10
C ASN A 311 -19.34 -1.59 -20.00
N ASP A 312 -19.99 -0.55 -20.51
CA ASP A 312 -20.98 -0.70 -21.58
C ASP A 312 -20.23 -1.30 -22.78
N GLN A 313 -20.19 -2.63 -22.85
CA GLN A 313 -19.89 -3.30 -24.10
C GLN A 313 -20.98 -2.90 -25.08
N THR A 314 -20.59 -2.11 -26.07
CA THR A 314 -21.22 -1.87 -27.36
C THR A 314 -22.26 -2.94 -27.73
N GLN A 315 -23.51 -2.73 -27.29
CA GLN A 315 -24.66 -3.15 -28.07
C GLN A 315 -24.79 -2.19 -29.26
N SER A 316 -24.00 -2.41 -30.30
CA SER A 316 -24.48 -2.15 -31.66
C SER A 316 -24.62 -3.50 -32.34
N ALA A 317 -25.76 -4.13 -32.07
CA ALA A 317 -26.26 -5.26 -32.81
C ALA A 317 -26.12 -5.00 -34.31
N GLY A 318 -25.61 -5.98 -35.03
CA GLY A 318 -25.58 -5.96 -36.48
C GLY A 318 -26.98 -5.74 -37.03
N SER A 319 -27.21 -4.57 -37.61
CA SER A 319 -28.34 -4.36 -38.51
C SER A 319 -27.96 -4.93 -39.87
N LYS A 320 -28.23 -6.23 -40.06
CA LYS A 320 -28.43 -6.78 -41.41
C LYS A 320 -29.75 -6.19 -41.95
N TRP A 321 -29.66 -5.67 -43.18
CA TRP A 321 -30.75 -5.11 -44.00
C TRP A 321 -31.98 -6.01 -44.16
N PRO A 322 -33.06 -5.46 -44.73
CA PRO A 322 -33.34 -5.88 -46.11
C PRO A 322 -33.49 -4.70 -47.07
N SER A 323 -32.86 -4.90 -48.23
CA SER A 323 -33.05 -4.21 -49.49
C SER A 323 -34.52 -4.22 -49.93
N SER A 324 -34.97 -3.07 -50.45
CA SER A 324 -36.08 -2.94 -51.40
C SER A 324 -35.70 -1.86 -52.41
#